data_AF-A0A645J9E0-F1
#
_entry.id   AF-A0A645J9E0-F1
#
_cell.length_a   1.000
_cell.length_b   1.000
_cell.length_c   1.000
_cell.angle_alpha   90.00
_cell.angle_beta   90.00
_cell.angle_gamma   90.00
#
_symmetry.space_group_name_H-M   'P 1'
#
loop_
_entity.id
_entity.type
_entity.pdbx_description
1 polymer ?
#
loop_
_entity_poly.entity_id
_entity_poly.type
_entity_poly.pdbx_seq_one_letter_code
_entity_poly.pdbx_strand_id
1 'polypeptide(L)'
;MARNILSDRLRKLVDAGVLQMQMASDGTSYQEYVLTAQGESLFPVMVALRQWGERHLFAKGERHSVLVDRNTGKAIPQMRPHAVDGAVLPAGRTEVRKVR
;
A
#
# COMPACT_ATOMS: atom_id res chain seq x y z
N MET A 1 3.52 -19.59 6.22
CA MET A 1 3.78 -19.52 4.77
C MET A 1 4.87 -20.53 4.44
N ALA A 2 4.70 -21.38 3.43
CA ALA A 2 5.79 -22.23 2.97
C ALA A 2 6.94 -21.36 2.42
N ARG A 3 8.20 -21.69 2.74
CA ARG A 3 9.37 -20.90 2.36
C ARG A 3 9.42 -20.57 0.86
N ASN A 4 9.07 -21.54 0.01
CA ASN A 4 9.07 -21.36 -1.45
C ASN A 4 8.10 -20.27 -1.94
N ILE A 5 6.91 -20.18 -1.34
CA ILE A 5 5.89 -19.19 -1.75
C ILE A 5 6.36 -17.76 -1.43
N LEU A 6 7.07 -17.58 -0.31
CA LEU A 6 7.60 -16.27 0.06
C LEU A 6 8.72 -15.84 -0.89
N SER A 7 9.68 -16.72 -1.15
CA SER A 7 10.79 -16.46 -2.08
C SER A 7 10.29 -16.10 -3.48
N ASP A 8 9.28 -16.83 -3.98
CA ASP A 8 8.70 -16.54 -5.30
C ASP A 8 7.98 -15.19 -5.35
N ARG A 9 7.28 -14.80 -4.27
CA ARG A 9 6.62 -13.49 -4.20
C ARG A 9 7.62 -12.35 -4.12
N LEU A 10 8.69 -12.51 -3.34
CA LEU A 10 9.76 -11.52 -3.24
C LEU A 10 10.46 -11.33 -4.58
N ARG A 11 10.78 -12.43 -5.28
CA ARG A 11 11.32 -12.38 -6.65
C ARG A 11 10.43 -11.56 -7.58
N LYS A 12 9.12 -11.88 -7.62
CA LYS A 12 8.15 -11.16 -8.46
C LYS A 12 8.09 -9.66 -8.15
N LEU A 13 8.20 -9.27 -6.88
CA LEU A 13 8.21 -7.87 -6.48
C LEU A 13 9.51 -7.15 -6.88
N VAL A 14 10.64 -7.86 -6.87
CA VAL A 14 11.91 -7.34 -7.43
C VAL A 14 11.81 -7.20 -8.94
N ASP A 15 11.35 -8.23 -9.64
CA ASP A 15 11.19 -8.21 -11.10
C ASP A 15 10.22 -7.10 -11.56
N ALA A 16 9.21 -6.77 -10.74
CA ALA A 16 8.26 -5.68 -10.98
C ALA A 16 8.81 -4.28 -10.58
N GLY A 17 10.03 -4.18 -10.07
CA GLY A 17 10.66 -2.93 -9.63
C GLY A 17 10.08 -2.35 -8.35
N VAL A 18 9.27 -3.10 -7.59
CA VAL A 18 8.67 -2.67 -6.32
C VAL A 18 9.67 -2.77 -5.18
N LEU A 19 10.49 -3.83 -5.20
CA LEU A 19 11.56 -4.08 -4.24
C LEU A 19 12.91 -4.08 -4.94
N GLN A 20 13.96 -3.81 -4.18
CA GLN A 20 15.35 -4.05 -4.57
C GLN A 20 16.09 -4.78 -3.44
N MET A 21 17.13 -5.52 -3.79
CA MET A 21 18.00 -6.19 -2.81
C MET A 21 19.21 -5.31 -2.52
N GLN A 22 19.50 -5.09 -1.24
CA GLN A 22 20.71 -4.41 -0.77
C GLN A 22 21.46 -5.28 0.24
N MET A 23 22.75 -5.00 0.46
CA MET A 23 23.50 -5.63 1.56
C MET A 23 22.89 -5.22 2.90
N ALA A 24 22.78 -6.17 3.82
CA ALA A 24 22.25 -5.90 5.14
C ALA A 24 23.08 -4.82 5.85
N SER A 25 22.39 -3.92 6.54
CA SER A 25 23.04 -2.76 7.18
C SER A 25 23.83 -3.14 8.45
N ASP A 26 23.72 -4.40 8.89
CA ASP A 26 24.32 -4.96 10.10
C ASP A 26 25.69 -5.63 9.87
N GLY A 27 26.24 -5.55 8.66
CA GLY A 27 27.54 -6.13 8.30
C GLY A 27 27.53 -7.64 8.12
N THR A 28 26.36 -8.26 8.12
CA THR A 28 26.20 -9.67 7.76
C THR A 28 26.16 -9.86 6.24
N SER A 29 26.38 -11.08 5.76
CA SER A 29 26.25 -11.43 4.33
C SER A 29 24.79 -11.56 3.86
N TYR A 30 23.81 -11.18 4.69
CA TYR A 30 22.41 -11.26 4.33
C TYR A 30 22.00 -10.13 3.38
N GLN A 31 21.03 -10.44 2.52
CA GLN A 31 20.41 -9.44 1.64
C GLN A 31 19.08 -9.00 2.21
N GLU A 32 18.86 -7.69 2.24
CA GLU A 32 17.61 -7.05 2.64
C GLU A 32 16.80 -6.68 1.40
N TYR A 33 15.48 -6.88 1.46
CA TYR A 33 14.55 -6.35 0.47
C TYR A 33 14.04 -5.00 0.95
N VAL A 34 14.33 -3.94 0.21
CA VAL A 34 13.86 -2.59 0.50
C VAL A 34 12.94 -2.08 -0.61
N LEU A 35 12.00 -1.20 -0.26
CA LEU A 35 11.14 -0.56 -1.24
C LEU A 35 11.97 0.33 -2.16
N THR A 36 11.63 0.32 -3.44
CA THR A 36 12.06 1.36 -4.38
C THR A 36 11.13 2.57 -4.27
N ALA A 37 11.45 3.67 -4.94
CA ALA A 37 10.53 4.80 -5.07
C ALA A 37 9.17 4.38 -5.69
N GLN A 38 9.18 3.44 -6.64
CA GLN A 38 7.96 2.86 -7.20
C GLN A 38 7.18 2.07 -6.13
N GLY A 39 7.87 1.28 -5.31
CA GLY A 39 7.24 0.55 -4.22
C GLY A 39 6.65 1.46 -3.14
N GLU A 40 7.34 2.51 -2.75
CA GLU A 40 6.83 3.50 -1.79
C GLU A 40 5.57 4.21 -2.33
N SER A 41 5.53 4.49 -3.63
CA SER A 41 4.36 5.12 -4.27
C SER A 41 3.08 4.27 -4.24
N LEU A 42 3.17 2.98 -3.87
CA LEU A 42 2.02 2.11 -3.68
C LEU A 42 1.30 2.34 -2.34
N PHE A 43 1.86 3.14 -1.43
CA PHE A 43 1.25 3.37 -0.12
C PHE A 43 -0.24 3.78 -0.20
N PRO A 44 -0.68 4.73 -1.06
CA PRO A 44 -2.09 5.08 -1.19
C PRO A 44 -2.99 3.89 -1.59
N VAL A 45 -2.49 2.99 -2.45
CA VAL A 45 -3.21 1.78 -2.87
C VAL A 45 -3.39 0.83 -1.69
N MET A 46 -2.33 0.64 -0.89
CA MET A 46 -2.36 -0.20 0.31
C MET A 46 -3.32 0.35 1.37
N VAL A 47 -3.37 1.67 1.56
CA VAL A 47 -4.33 2.31 2.48
C VAL A 47 -5.77 2.12 1.99
N ALA A 48 -6.03 2.35 0.70
CA ALA A 48 -7.37 2.17 0.14
C ALA A 48 -7.87 0.72 0.27
N LEU A 49 -7.01 -0.27 -0.02
CA LEU A 49 -7.34 -1.69 0.12
C LEU A 49 -7.62 -2.07 1.58
N ARG A 50 -6.80 -1.60 2.51
CA ARG A 50 -7.02 -1.80 3.96
C ARG A 50 -8.38 -1.25 4.38
N GLN A 51 -8.67 0.00 4.06
CA GLN A 51 -9.92 0.66 4.46
C GLN A 51 -11.15 0.02 3.80
N TRP A 52 -11.01 -0.54 2.60
CA TRP A 52 -12.06 -1.36 2.00
C TRP A 52 -12.30 -2.64 2.82
N GLY A 53 -11.23 -3.35 3.18
CA GLY A 53 -11.32 -4.55 4.02
C GLY A 53 -11.96 -4.27 5.38
N GLU A 54 -11.54 -3.21 6.06
CA GLU A 54 -12.09 -2.77 7.36
C GLU A 54 -13.62 -2.55 7.29
N ARG A 55 -14.15 -2.05 6.16
CA ARG A 55 -15.59 -1.81 5.99
C ARG A 55 -16.42 -3.03 5.62
N HIS A 56 -15.80 -4.05 5.01
CA HIS A 56 -16.55 -5.11 4.32
C HIS A 56 -16.23 -6.52 4.81
N LEU A 57 -15.09 -6.73 5.46
CA LEU A 57 -14.60 -8.08 5.80
C LEU A 57 -14.66 -8.39 7.31
N PHE A 58 -15.14 -7.47 8.13
CA PHE A 58 -15.28 -7.65 9.57
C PHE A 58 -16.75 -7.59 9.97
N ALA A 59 -17.14 -8.46 10.90
CA ALA A 59 -18.47 -8.42 11.48
C ALA A 59 -18.64 -7.17 12.36
N LYS A 60 -19.89 -6.78 12.59
CA LYS A 60 -20.19 -5.64 13.48
C LYS A 60 -19.60 -5.90 14.88
N GLY A 61 -18.70 -5.02 15.32
CA GLY A 61 -18.04 -5.11 16.63
C GLY A 61 -16.84 -6.06 16.68
N GLU A 62 -16.47 -6.69 15.57
CA GLU A 62 -15.25 -7.49 15.47
C GLU A 62 -14.03 -6.58 15.57
N ARG A 63 -13.05 -6.96 16.40
CA ARG A 63 -11.81 -6.19 16.57
C ARG A 63 -10.92 -6.35 15.35
N HIS A 64 -10.44 -5.24 14.82
CA HIS A 64 -9.45 -5.20 13.75
C HIS A 64 -8.41 -4.11 14.01
N SER A 65 -7.26 -4.23 13.36
CA SER A 65 -6.25 -3.15 13.38
C SER A 65 -6.75 -1.94 12.60
N VAL A 66 -6.33 -0.75 13.02
CA VAL A 66 -6.57 0.53 12.32
C VAL A 66 -5.24 1.17 11.96
N LEU A 67 -5.17 1.81 10.80
CA LEU A 67 -3.98 2.58 10.42
C LEU A 67 -4.06 3.99 11.03
N VAL A 68 -3.04 4.36 11.78
CA VAL A 68 -2.94 5.66 12.47
C VAL A 68 -1.73 6.45 12.00
N ASP A 69 -1.85 7.77 12.01
CA ASP A 69 -0.70 8.67 11.94
C ASP A 69 0.09 8.58 13.24
N ARG A 70 1.40 8.31 13.14
CA ARG A 70 2.30 8.14 14.29
C ARG A 70 2.41 9.41 15.14
N ASN A 71 2.28 10.59 14.53
CA ASN A 71 2.46 11.86 15.24
C ASN A 71 1.22 12.24 16.06
N THR A 72 0.03 11.90 15.57
CA THR A 72 -1.24 12.30 16.18
C THR A 72 -1.99 11.17 16.88
N GLY A 73 -1.64 9.91 16.58
CA GLY A 73 -2.35 8.73 17.06
C GLY A 73 -3.75 8.56 16.45
N LYS A 74 -4.16 9.46 15.55
CA LYS A 74 -5.50 9.44 14.95
C LYS A 74 -5.53 8.52 13.73
N ALA A 75 -6.67 7.87 13.53
CA ALA A 75 -6.92 7.07 12.34
C ALA A 75 -6.78 7.93 11.08
N ILE A 76 -6.14 7.37 10.04
CA ILE A 76 -6.01 8.07 8.76
C ILE A 76 -7.41 8.22 8.12
N PRO A 77 -7.77 9.41 7.62
CA PRO A 77 -9.04 9.64 6.93
C PRO A 77 -9.25 8.68 5.75
N GLN A 78 -10.51 8.48 5.36
CA GLN A 78 -10.84 7.65 4.21
C GLN A 78 -10.18 8.20 2.93
N MET A 79 -9.46 7.34 2.22
CA MET A 79 -8.90 7.66 0.91
C MET A 79 -10.02 7.94 -0.08
N ARG A 80 -9.97 9.13 -0.71
CA ARG A 80 -10.90 9.57 -1.74
C ARG A 80 -10.14 10.34 -2.82
N PRO A 81 -10.50 10.20 -4.11
CA PRO A 81 -10.02 11.11 -5.13
C PRO A 81 -10.51 12.53 -4.84
N HIS A 82 -9.65 13.52 -5.11
CA HIS A 82 -9.98 14.93 -5.00
C HIS A 82 -9.83 15.61 -6.36
N ALA A 83 -10.70 16.56 -6.65
CA ALA A 83 -10.55 17.48 -7.76
C ALA A 83 -9.48 18.53 -7.44
N VAL A 84 -9.11 19.34 -8.45
CA VAL A 84 -8.07 20.38 -8.32
C VAL A 84 -8.42 21.42 -7.25
N ASP A 85 -9.72 21.66 -7.03
CA ASP A 85 -10.24 22.56 -5.99
C ASP A 85 -10.28 21.94 -4.59
N GLY A 86 -9.81 20.69 -4.44
CA GLY A 86 -9.82 19.93 -3.18
C GLY A 86 -11.15 19.24 -2.86
N ALA A 87 -12.20 19.44 -3.65
CA ALA A 87 -13.48 18.75 -3.43
C ALA A 87 -13.35 17.24 -3.69
N VAL A 88 -14.09 16.42 -2.95
CA VAL A 88 -14.16 14.98 -3.20
C VAL A 88 -14.74 14.74 -4.60
N LEU A 89 -14.02 13.96 -5.41
CA LEU A 89 -14.41 13.64 -6.78
C LEU A 89 -15.14 12.29 -6.82
N PRO A 90 -16.47 12.26 -7.06
CA PRO A 90 -17.21 11.00 -7.17
C PRO A 90 -16.94 10.33 -8.51
N ALA A 91 -17.07 8.99 -8.55
CA ALA A 91 -16.86 8.20 -9.76
C ALA A 91 -17.70 8.68 -10.96
N GLY A 92 -18.95 9.10 -10.75
CA GLY A 92 -19.83 9.63 -11.80
C GLY A 92 -19.37 10.96 -12.42
N ARG A 93 -18.39 11.64 -11.82
CA ARG A 93 -17.74 12.84 -12.36
C ARG A 93 -16.36 12.55 -12.96
N THR A 94 -16.04 11.28 -13.22
CA THR A 94 -14.77 10.86 -13.84
C THR A 94 -15.02 10.21 -15.20
N GLU A 95 -14.11 10.43 -16.14
CA GLU A 95 -14.07 9.73 -17.42
C GLU A 95 -12.62 9.28 -17.71
N VAL A 96 -12.47 8.16 -18.41
CA VAL A 96 -11.16 7.68 -18.86
C VAL A 96 -10.94 8.12 -20.30
N ARG A 97 -9.92 8.94 -20.54
CA ARG A 97 -9.51 9.35 -21.89
C ARG A 97 -8.15 8.79 -22.25
N LYS A 98 -8.02 8.20 -23.43
CA LYS A 98 -6.72 7.81 -23.98
C LYS A 98 -5.96 9.06 -24.41
N VAL A 99 -4.77 9.26 -23.86
CA VAL A 99 -3.83 10.27 -24.34
C VAL A 99 -3.16 9.67 -25.58
N ARG A 100 -3.21 10.39 -26.71
CA ARG A 100 -2.51 10.01 -27.94
C ARG A 100 -1.05 10.44 -27.87
#